data_AF-A0A645H280-F1
#
_entry.id   AF-A0A645H280-F1
#
_cell.length_a   1.000
_cell.length_b   1.000
_cell.length_c   1.000
_cell.angle_alpha   90.00
_cell.angle_beta   90.00
_cell.angle_gamma   90.00
#
_symmetry.space_group_name_H-M   'P 1'
#
loop_
_entity.id
_entity.type
_entity.pdbx_description
1 polymer ?
#
loop_
_entity_poly.entity_id
_entity_poly.type
_entity_poly.pdbx_seq_one_letter_code
_entity_poly.pdbx_strand_id
1 'polypeptide(L)'
;MAGLYSEVADRSLLLAGTLLHDFAKIEEFKTSSLGLVTDYSAKGQLLGHLVMGAQEVGRVAEALHTPEEKSVLLQHMILSHRGEPEFGAAVRPICAESELLSFIDMIDSRMEIYRETFQETPAGEFSKRIFALERRVYHHN
;
A
#
# COMPACT_ATOMS: atom_id res chain seq x y z
N MET A 1 -17.78 -1.61 0.11
CA MET A 1 -17.50 -1.99 -1.28
C MET A 1 -17.58 -3.49 -1.50
N ALA A 2 -16.73 -4.32 -0.87
CA ALA A 2 -16.79 -5.78 -1.05
C ALA A 2 -18.15 -6.43 -0.74
N GLY A 3 -18.90 -5.91 0.26
CA GLY A 3 -20.26 -6.41 0.55
C GLY A 3 -21.32 -6.07 -0.51
N LEU A 4 -21.07 -5.07 -1.37
CA LEU A 4 -21.96 -4.72 -2.48
C LEU A 4 -21.60 -5.48 -3.77
N TYR A 5 -20.35 -5.94 -3.88
CA TYR A 5 -19.80 -6.63 -5.04
C TYR A 5 -19.27 -8.02 -4.64
N SER A 6 -19.96 -8.73 -3.76
CA SER A 6 -19.47 -10.00 -3.20
C SER A 6 -19.29 -11.12 -4.22
N GLU A 7 -19.95 -11.03 -5.38
CA GLU A 7 -19.77 -11.94 -6.51
C GLU A 7 -18.53 -11.60 -7.37
N VAL A 8 -17.95 -10.41 -7.17
CA VAL A 8 -16.83 -9.88 -7.98
C VAL A 8 -15.54 -9.81 -7.16
N ALA A 9 -15.63 -9.50 -5.86
CA ALA A 9 -14.49 -9.33 -4.98
C ALA A 9 -14.60 -10.22 -3.74
N ASP A 10 -13.60 -11.08 -3.55
CA ASP A 10 -13.42 -11.87 -2.34
C ASP A 10 -12.99 -10.95 -1.20
N ARG A 11 -13.90 -10.76 -0.24
CA ARG A 11 -13.67 -9.89 0.92
C ARG A 11 -12.47 -10.35 1.76
N SER A 12 -12.25 -11.64 1.89
CA SER A 12 -11.16 -12.18 2.73
C SER A 12 -9.81 -11.91 2.08
N LEU A 13 -9.73 -12.11 0.75
CA LEU A 13 -8.52 -11.81 -0.02
C LEU A 13 -8.23 -10.30 -0.01
N LEU A 14 -9.24 -9.45 -0.22
CA LEU A 14 -9.07 -8.00 -0.16
C LEU A 14 -8.54 -7.54 1.22
N LEU A 15 -9.10 -8.08 2.31
CA LEU A 15 -8.65 -7.76 3.67
C LEU A 15 -7.21 -8.23 3.90
N ALA A 16 -6.86 -9.46 3.48
CA ALA A 16 -5.51 -9.97 3.59
C ALA A 16 -4.51 -9.07 2.83
N GLY A 17 -4.81 -8.75 1.57
CA GLY A 17 -3.97 -7.84 0.78
C GLY A 17 -3.85 -6.45 1.40
N THR A 18 -4.95 -5.90 1.92
CA THR A 18 -4.93 -4.59 2.60
C THR A 18 -4.03 -4.60 3.84
N LEU A 19 -4.05 -5.65 4.64
CA LEU A 19 -3.19 -5.73 5.83
C LEU A 19 -1.72 -5.98 5.49
N LEU A 20 -1.45 -6.66 4.37
CA LEU A 20 -0.13 -7.15 4.02
C LEU A 20 0.57 -6.35 2.92
N HIS A 21 -0.06 -5.42 2.22
CA HIS A 21 0.55 -4.77 1.05
C HIS A 21 1.93 -4.15 1.32
N ASP A 22 2.15 -3.64 2.53
CA ASP A 22 3.35 -2.90 2.94
C ASP A 22 4.10 -3.51 4.14
N PHE A 23 3.71 -4.69 4.62
CA PHE A 23 4.23 -5.22 5.91
C PHE A 23 5.75 -5.39 5.93
N ALA A 24 6.36 -5.69 4.78
CA ALA A 24 7.79 -5.92 4.67
C ALA A 24 8.63 -4.63 4.83
N LYS A 25 8.00 -3.45 4.94
CA LYS A 25 8.69 -2.20 5.34
C LYS A 25 9.45 -2.35 6.66
N ILE A 26 8.97 -3.22 7.56
CA ILE A 26 9.65 -3.51 8.83
C ILE A 26 11.04 -4.13 8.65
N GLU A 27 11.27 -4.85 7.54
CA GLU A 27 12.57 -5.43 7.19
C GLU A 27 13.32 -4.59 6.16
N GLU A 28 12.62 -3.72 5.43
CA GLU A 28 13.22 -2.77 4.49
C GLU A 28 14.09 -1.73 5.21
N PHE A 29 13.65 -1.28 6.38
CA PHE A 29 14.35 -0.30 7.19
C PHE A 29 15.13 -0.94 8.35
N LYS A 30 16.27 -0.34 8.69
CA LYS A 30 16.89 -0.49 10.02
C LYS A 30 16.21 0.50 10.95
N THR A 31 15.75 0.02 12.09
CA THR A 31 15.13 0.86 13.12
C THR A 31 15.99 0.89 14.39
N SER A 32 15.96 2.02 15.10
CA SER A 32 16.52 2.11 16.45
C SER A 32 15.64 1.33 17.45
N SER A 33 16.11 1.18 18.69
CA SER A 33 15.31 0.59 19.78
C SER A 33 14.01 1.36 20.07
N LEU A 34 13.89 2.61 19.60
CA LEU A 34 12.69 3.44 19.71
C LEU A 34 11.77 3.36 18.47
N GLY A 35 12.10 2.51 17.49
CA GLY A 35 11.32 2.35 16.26
C GLY A 35 11.56 3.41 15.19
N LEU A 36 12.52 4.32 15.39
CA LEU A 36 12.87 5.35 14.41
C LEU A 36 13.71 4.74 13.28
N VAL A 37 13.33 5.01 12.03
CA VAL A 37 14.12 4.62 10.84
C VAL A 37 15.47 5.33 10.89
N THR A 38 16.54 4.56 10.90
CA THR A 38 17.93 5.08 10.91
C THR A 38 18.61 4.92 9.56
N ASP A 39 18.26 3.89 8.80
CA ASP A 39 18.86 3.55 7.52
C ASP A 39 18.00 2.49 6.80
N TYR A 40 18.35 2.11 5.58
CA TYR A 40 17.81 0.93 4.91
C TYR A 40 18.63 -0.32 5.28
N SER A 41 17.97 -1.48 5.26
CA SER A 41 18.66 -2.78 5.29
C SER A 41 19.27 -3.09 3.93
N ALA A 42 20.28 -3.97 3.88
CA ALA A 42 20.88 -4.37 2.60
C ALA A 42 19.85 -5.04 1.67
N LYS A 43 18.92 -5.84 2.24
CA LYS A 43 17.80 -6.41 1.48
C LYS A 43 16.83 -5.33 1.02
N GLY A 44 16.50 -4.38 1.88
CA GLY A 44 15.63 -3.25 1.53
C GLY A 44 16.16 -2.45 0.34
N GLN A 45 17.47 -2.15 0.32
CA GLN A 45 18.08 -1.43 -0.81
C GLN A 45 18.11 -2.22 -2.11
N LEU A 46 18.28 -3.55 -2.06
CA LEU A 46 18.47 -4.39 -3.24
C LEU A 46 17.15 -4.94 -3.81
N LEU A 47 16.17 -5.21 -2.95
CA LEU A 47 14.91 -5.88 -3.31
C LEU A 47 13.68 -5.00 -3.11
N GLY A 48 13.67 -4.18 -2.06
CA GLY A 48 12.51 -3.40 -1.64
C GLY A 48 11.40 -4.25 -0.98
N HIS A 49 10.52 -3.58 -0.23
CA HIS A 49 9.44 -4.24 0.52
C HIS A 49 8.46 -5.01 -0.38
N LEU A 50 8.20 -4.59 -1.63
CA LEU A 50 7.25 -5.30 -2.51
C LEU A 50 7.70 -6.74 -2.79
N VAL A 51 8.96 -6.89 -3.22
CA VAL A 51 9.54 -8.20 -3.55
C VAL A 51 9.71 -9.03 -2.29
N MET A 52 10.24 -8.42 -1.22
CA MET A 52 10.41 -9.09 0.07
C MET A 52 9.07 -9.58 0.64
N GLY A 53 8.02 -8.75 0.55
CA GLY A 53 6.68 -9.07 1.01
C GLY A 53 6.04 -10.20 0.22
N ALA A 54 6.15 -10.18 -1.11
CA ALA A 54 5.65 -11.27 -1.95
C ALA A 54 6.38 -12.60 -1.65
N GLN A 55 7.71 -12.57 -1.51
CA GLN A 55 8.50 -13.76 -1.15
C GLN A 55 8.06 -14.36 0.20
N GLU A 56 7.89 -13.50 1.21
CA GLU A 56 7.49 -13.95 2.54
C GLU A 56 6.05 -14.47 2.58
N VAL A 57 5.12 -13.83 1.86
CA VAL A 57 3.77 -14.37 1.67
C VAL A 57 3.80 -15.74 0.99
N GLY A 58 4.59 -15.91 -0.07
CA GLY A 58 4.74 -17.21 -0.75
C GLY A 58 5.23 -18.30 0.22
N ARG A 59 6.27 -17.99 0.99
CA ARG A 59 6.87 -18.91 1.98
C ARG A 59 5.88 -19.29 3.10
N VAL A 60 5.16 -18.32 3.65
CA VAL A 60 4.17 -18.58 4.72
C VAL A 60 2.96 -19.33 4.18
N ALA A 61 2.48 -18.99 2.99
CA ALA A 61 1.37 -19.68 2.34
C ALA A 61 1.69 -21.16 2.11
N GLU A 62 2.91 -21.48 1.66
CA GLU A 62 3.40 -22.85 1.52
C GLU A 62 3.41 -23.59 2.88
N ALA A 63 3.98 -22.97 3.92
CA ALA A 63 4.04 -23.54 5.26
C ALA A 63 2.66 -23.81 5.88
N LEU A 64 1.66 -23.00 5.51
CA LEU A 64 0.26 -23.16 5.95
C LEU A 64 -0.56 -24.07 5.04
N HIS A 65 0.02 -24.63 3.97
CA HIS A 65 -0.69 -25.38 2.94
C HIS A 65 -1.89 -24.61 2.34
N THR A 66 -1.72 -23.29 2.20
CA THR A 66 -2.70 -22.43 1.52
C THR A 66 -2.80 -22.84 0.05
N PRO A 67 -3.99 -22.85 -0.56
CA PRO A 67 -4.13 -23.09 -1.99
C PRO A 67 -3.23 -22.17 -2.82
N GLU A 68 -2.51 -22.74 -3.79
CA GLU A 68 -1.53 -22.02 -4.62
C GLU A 68 -2.13 -20.77 -5.26
N GLU A 69 -3.36 -20.87 -5.79
CA GLU A 69 -4.08 -19.74 -6.36
C GLU A 69 -4.20 -18.56 -5.39
N LYS A 70 -4.57 -18.81 -4.12
CA LYS A 70 -4.69 -17.76 -3.11
C LYS A 70 -3.32 -17.15 -2.75
N SER A 71 -2.27 -17.97 -2.72
CA SER A 71 -0.89 -17.49 -2.52
C SER A 71 -0.46 -16.54 -3.64
N VAL A 72 -0.67 -16.95 -4.90
CA VAL A 72 -0.28 -16.17 -6.08
C VAL A 72 -1.09 -14.87 -6.16
N LEU A 73 -2.40 -14.91 -5.91
CA LEU A 73 -3.24 -13.71 -5.90
C LEU A 73 -2.80 -12.70 -4.83
N LEU A 74 -2.46 -13.16 -3.63
CA LEU A 74 -2.01 -12.28 -2.56
C LEU A 74 -0.62 -11.67 -2.86
N GLN A 75 0.30 -12.46 -3.43
CA GLN A 75 1.58 -11.94 -3.93
C GLN A 75 1.38 -10.89 -5.03
N HIS A 76 0.47 -11.16 -5.97
CA HIS A 76 0.13 -10.21 -7.04
C HIS A 76 -0.42 -8.90 -6.46
N MET A 77 -1.32 -8.97 -5.48
CA MET A 77 -1.83 -7.78 -4.78
C MET A 77 -0.70 -6.95 -4.15
N ILE A 78 0.26 -7.58 -3.49
CA ILE A 78 1.43 -6.87 -2.93
C ILE A 78 2.24 -6.20 -4.04
N LEU A 79 2.54 -6.93 -5.12
CA LEU A 79 3.38 -6.41 -6.21
C LEU A 79 2.73 -5.31 -7.06
N SER A 80 1.39 -5.22 -7.03
CA SER A 80 0.61 -4.33 -7.90
C SER A 80 -0.12 -3.19 -7.21
N HIS A 81 -0.18 -3.16 -5.87
CA HIS A 81 -1.03 -2.20 -5.15
C HIS A 81 -0.71 -0.72 -5.47
N ARG A 82 0.50 -0.40 -5.91
CA ARG A 82 0.87 0.96 -6.33
C ARG A 82 0.27 1.39 -7.68
N GLY A 83 -0.47 0.50 -8.34
CA GLY A 83 -1.21 0.77 -9.58
C GLY A 83 -0.32 0.70 -10.81
N GLU A 84 0.42 1.77 -11.06
CA GLU A 84 1.25 1.91 -12.25
C GLU A 84 2.75 1.76 -11.93
N PRO A 85 3.58 1.23 -12.86
CA PRO A 85 5.02 1.14 -12.66
C PRO A 85 5.69 2.49 -12.36
N GLU A 86 5.16 3.58 -12.91
CA GLU A 86 5.65 4.95 -12.64
C GLU A 86 5.45 5.36 -11.16
N PHE A 87 4.55 4.69 -10.43
CA PHE A 87 4.29 4.90 -9.00
C PHE A 87 4.97 3.85 -8.10
N GLY A 88 5.82 3.00 -8.70
CA GLY A 88 6.62 1.99 -8.00
C GLY A 88 6.00 0.59 -7.98
N ALA A 89 4.93 0.32 -8.73
CA ALA A 89 4.40 -1.03 -8.87
C ALA A 89 5.35 -1.92 -9.70
N ALA A 90 5.47 -3.21 -9.36
CA ALA A 90 6.22 -4.15 -10.18
C ALA A 90 5.40 -4.59 -11.42
N VAL A 91 4.08 -4.72 -11.24
CA VAL A 91 3.11 -5.06 -12.28
C VAL A 91 1.80 -4.31 -12.02
N ARG A 92 0.95 -4.18 -13.04
CA ARG A 92 -0.37 -3.54 -12.88
C ARG A 92 -1.36 -4.44 -12.13
N PRO A 93 -2.32 -3.87 -11.38
CA PRO A 93 -3.44 -4.64 -10.87
C PRO A 93 -4.23 -5.25 -12.04
N ILE A 94 -4.68 -6.49 -11.88
CA ILE A 94 -5.42 -7.23 -12.93
C ILE A 94 -6.55 -8.11 -12.39
N CYS A 95 -6.77 -8.09 -11.07
CA CYS A 95 -7.96 -8.67 -10.44
C CYS A 95 -8.70 -7.60 -9.61
N ALA A 96 -9.99 -7.83 -9.37
CA ALA A 96 -10.87 -6.88 -8.68
C ALA A 96 -10.31 -6.47 -7.31
N GLU A 97 -9.73 -7.40 -6.55
CA GLU A 97 -9.14 -7.12 -5.25
C GLU A 97 -7.87 -6.27 -5.37
N SER A 98 -7.00 -6.54 -6.36
CA SER A 98 -5.80 -5.73 -6.59
C SER A 98 -6.13 -4.30 -7.04
N GLU A 99 -7.15 -4.14 -7.88
CA GLU A 99 -7.65 -2.84 -8.32
C GLU A 99 -8.22 -2.05 -7.14
N LEU A 100 -9.10 -2.69 -6.36
CA LEU A 100 -9.66 -2.08 -5.15
C LEU A 100 -8.58 -1.70 -4.15
N LEU A 101 -7.60 -2.57 -3.91
CA LEU A 101 -6.49 -2.28 -3.02
C LEU A 101 -5.68 -1.08 -3.51
N SER A 102 -5.41 -0.99 -4.82
CA SER A 102 -4.67 0.15 -5.37
C SER A 102 -5.39 1.48 -5.18
N PHE A 103 -6.70 1.51 -5.41
CA PHE A 103 -7.50 2.69 -5.12
C PHE A 103 -7.56 3.01 -3.62
N ILE A 104 -7.67 2.00 -2.76
CA ILE A 104 -7.67 2.18 -1.30
C ILE A 104 -6.35 2.82 -0.85
N ASP A 105 -5.20 2.29 -1.28
CA ASP A 105 -3.86 2.82 -0.94
C ASP A 105 -3.69 4.27 -1.43
N MET A 106 -4.06 4.55 -2.69
CA MET A 106 -4.00 5.91 -3.23
C MET A 106 -4.91 6.89 -2.47
N ILE A 107 -6.12 6.46 -2.10
CA ILE A 107 -7.05 7.30 -1.33
C ILE A 107 -6.48 7.58 0.05
N ASP A 108 -6.00 6.55 0.76
CA ASP A 108 -5.43 6.69 2.11
C ASP A 108 -4.22 7.65 2.10
N SER A 109 -3.28 7.44 1.16
CA SER A 109 -2.12 8.33 0.98
C SER A 109 -2.54 9.79 0.74
N ARG A 110 -3.59 10.02 -0.06
CA ARG A 110 -4.12 11.38 -0.27
C ARG A 110 -4.76 11.94 1.00
N MET A 111 -5.56 11.15 1.71
CA MET A 111 -6.20 11.62 2.94
C MET A 111 -5.18 11.98 4.01
N GLU A 112 -4.07 11.25 4.08
CA GLU A 112 -2.94 11.59 4.96
C GLU A 112 -2.33 12.95 4.58
N ILE A 113 -2.05 13.19 3.30
CA ILE A 113 -1.55 14.49 2.82
C ILE A 113 -2.50 15.64 3.19
N TYR A 114 -3.81 15.43 3.05
CA TYR A 114 -4.81 16.42 3.46
C TYR A 114 -4.79 16.66 4.97
N ARG A 115 -4.73 15.58 5.76
CA ARG A 115 -4.68 15.64 7.23
C ARG A 115 -3.51 16.48 7.72
N GLU A 116 -2.30 16.23 7.20
CA GLU A 116 -1.10 16.99 7.56
C GLU A 116 -1.21 18.45 7.09
N THR A 117 -1.62 18.67 5.83
CA THR A 117 -1.75 20.02 5.27
C THR A 117 -2.73 20.91 6.05
N PHE A 118 -3.86 20.33 6.48
CA PHE A 118 -4.90 21.07 7.18
C PHE A 118 -4.50 21.46 8.61
N GLN A 119 -3.51 20.80 9.22
CA GLN A 119 -2.94 21.26 10.49
C GLN A 119 -2.20 22.59 10.36
N GLU A 120 -1.67 22.89 9.17
CA GLU A 120 -0.87 24.09 8.89
C GLU A 120 -1.64 25.16 8.09
N THR A 121 -2.84 24.84 7.59
CA THR A 121 -3.64 25.73 6.75
C THR A 121 -4.88 26.20 7.53
N PRO A 122 -5.09 27.49 7.75
CA PRO A 122 -6.31 27.99 8.40
C PRO A 122 -7.58 27.62 7.61
N ALA A 123 -8.70 27.39 8.32
CA ALA A 123 -9.98 27.17 7.68
C ALA A 123 -10.41 28.39 6.85
N GLY A 124 -10.98 28.14 5.67
CA GLY A 124 -11.33 29.17 4.70
C GLY A 124 -10.18 29.57 3.76
N GLU A 125 -8.99 28.98 3.88
CA GLU A 125 -7.81 29.33 3.09
C GLU A 125 -7.32 28.20 2.17
N PHE A 126 -6.47 28.57 1.21
CA PHE A 126 -5.76 27.63 0.35
C PHE A 126 -4.34 27.40 0.84
N SER A 127 -3.93 26.14 0.89
CA SER A 127 -2.57 25.71 1.20
C SER A 127 -1.53 26.27 0.22
N LYS A 128 -0.24 26.07 0.51
CA LYS A 128 0.83 26.11 -0.51
C LYS A 128 0.62 25.00 -1.54
N ARG A 129 1.29 25.08 -2.69
CA ARG A 129 1.24 24.00 -3.70
C ARG A 129 1.79 22.71 -3.10
N ILE A 130 1.01 21.63 -3.18
CA ILE A 130 1.41 20.29 -2.77
C ILE A 130 1.88 19.56 -4.00
N PHE A 131 3.17 19.21 -4.05
CA PHE A 131 3.76 18.54 -5.21
C PHE A 131 3.16 17.16 -5.46
N ALA A 132 2.93 16.37 -4.41
CA ALA A 132 2.32 15.04 -4.51
C ALA A 132 0.89 15.04 -5.08
N LEU A 133 0.17 16.18 -5.03
CA LEU A 133 -1.17 16.34 -5.60
C LEU A 133 -1.20 17.25 -6.83
N GLU A 134 -0.04 17.83 -7.19
CA GLU A 134 0.15 18.84 -8.23
C GLU A 134 -0.75 20.09 -8.14
N ARG A 135 -1.37 20.34 -6.99
CA ARG A 135 -2.36 21.42 -6.79
C ARG A 135 -2.26 22.04 -5.40
N ARG A 136 -2.95 23.16 -5.20
CA ARG A 136 -3.28 23.68 -3.87
C ARG A 136 -4.57 23.01 -3.39
N VAL A 137 -4.73 22.84 -2.08
CA VAL A 137 -5.98 22.34 -1.50
C VAL A 137 -6.62 23.42 -0.66
N TYR A 138 -7.94 23.40 -0.59
CA TYR A 138 -8.74 24.34 0.19
C TYR A 138 -9.15 23.67 1.50
N HIS A 139 -8.87 24.32 2.64
CA HIS A 139 -9.36 23.86 3.93
C HIS A 139 -10.73 24.51 4.16
N HIS A 140 -11.80 23.73 4.02
CA HIS A 140 -13.14 24.23 4.29
C HIS A 140 -13.38 24.35 5.81
N ASN A 141 -14.41 25.11 6.19
CA ASN A 141 -14.89 25.20 7.57
C ASN A 141 -15.58 23.92 8.03
#